data_AF-A0A6J4RHK6-F1
#
_entry.id   AF-A0A6J4RHK6-F1
#
_cell.length_a   1.000
_cell.length_b   1.000
_cell.length_c   1.000
_cell.angle_alpha   90.00
_cell.angle_beta   90.00
_cell.angle_gamma   90.00
#
_symmetry.space_group_name_H-M   'P 1'
#
loop_
_entity.id
_entity.type
_entity.pdbx_description
1 polymer ?
#
loop_
_entity_poly.entity_id
_entity_poly.type
_entity_poly.pdbx_seq_one_letter_code
_entity_poly.pdbx_strand_id
1 'polypeptide(L)'
;MSCAVRRRDLGGGGAGGQEYSAFEDPQKPVVSVLLSEEENVRDFRRTFNLDEGETEKVLSIVRAENERLAGEHAESEKIVAANRLLSVEEISDKIAASDYDETVSSAVGETKDAIAALLPEDERDQLAGWVDERWQAEVDEASEGGSDRMVEDRGGRTLVCDRIFATQYNGYTRFEAALPHRGLKFGSNPEVPIKRGKRSIRPRIKEVGPWNTYDNYWQTRKKRTMWKNLPRCKPEAEAAYYNDYNNGKDEFGRKVLNPAGVDLTPVAARKLGLDRYENAWVDVRFPWIRR
;
A
#
# COMPACT_ATOMS: atom_id res chain seq x y z
N MET A 1 37.26 -18.22 -28.02
CA MET A 1 37.30 -17.54 -26.69
C MET A 1 35.89 -17.11 -26.35
N SER A 2 35.20 -17.92 -25.57
CA SER A 2 33.81 -17.73 -25.14
C SER A 2 33.83 -17.40 -23.66
N CYS A 3 33.21 -16.30 -23.25
CA CYS A 3 33.07 -15.95 -21.84
C CYS A 3 31.57 -15.99 -21.50
N ALA A 4 31.18 -17.11 -20.92
CA ALA A 4 29.85 -17.35 -20.37
C ALA A 4 29.69 -16.59 -19.05
N VAL A 5 28.71 -15.69 -19.00
CA VAL A 5 28.24 -15.08 -17.77
C VAL A 5 27.46 -16.15 -17.00
N ARG A 6 27.98 -16.54 -15.84
CA ARG A 6 27.31 -17.47 -14.91
C ARG A 6 26.01 -16.83 -14.40
N ARG A 7 24.88 -17.47 -14.70
CA ARG A 7 23.67 -17.36 -13.89
C ARG A 7 24.02 -17.89 -12.50
N ARG A 8 23.78 -17.10 -11.45
CA ARG A 8 23.67 -17.65 -10.10
C ARG A 8 22.23 -18.05 -9.91
N ASP A 9 22.05 -19.37 -9.85
CA ASP A 9 20.88 -20.02 -9.31
C ASP A 9 20.66 -19.55 -7.86
N LEU A 10 19.48 -19.02 -7.58
CA LEU A 10 18.92 -19.02 -6.22
C LEU A 10 18.12 -20.31 -6.11
N GLY A 11 18.79 -21.34 -5.58
CA GLY A 11 18.21 -22.65 -5.36
C GLY A 11 18.99 -23.41 -4.30
N GLY A 12 18.50 -23.30 -3.05
CA GLY A 12 18.61 -24.35 -2.03
C GLY A 12 19.92 -24.46 -1.23
N GLY A 13 19.82 -24.19 0.08
CA GLY A 13 20.69 -24.84 1.08
C GLY A 13 21.03 -23.98 2.30
N GLY A 14 20.30 -24.17 3.41
CA GLY A 14 20.68 -23.67 4.74
C GLY A 14 19.59 -23.82 5.79
N ALA A 15 19.70 -24.83 6.65
CA ALA A 15 18.76 -25.21 7.71
C ALA A 15 18.51 -24.10 8.76
N GLY A 16 17.25 -23.99 9.22
CA GLY A 16 16.88 -23.30 10.46
C GLY A 16 16.26 -21.90 10.33
N GLY A 17 15.87 -21.46 9.13
CA GLY A 17 15.08 -20.23 9.01
C GLY A 17 13.65 -20.50 9.45
N GLN A 18 13.20 -19.87 10.53
CA GLN A 18 11.75 -19.77 10.78
C GLN A 18 11.11 -19.20 9.50
N GLU A 19 10.05 -19.85 9.04
CA GLU A 19 9.21 -19.32 7.97
C GLU A 19 8.73 -17.92 8.39
N TYR A 20 8.79 -16.96 7.46
CA TYR A 20 8.39 -15.59 7.77
C TYR A 20 6.92 -15.56 8.19
N SER A 21 6.64 -15.03 9.37
CA SER A 21 5.29 -14.76 9.83
C SER A 21 4.96 -13.28 9.63
N ALA A 22 3.93 -13.03 8.81
CA ALA A 22 3.37 -11.71 8.64
C ALA A 22 2.63 -11.24 9.89
N PHE A 23 2.05 -12.16 10.66
CA PHE A 23 1.42 -11.84 11.92
C PHE A 23 2.44 -11.35 12.96
N GLU A 24 3.66 -11.90 12.99
CA GLU A 24 4.68 -11.50 13.96
C GLU A 24 5.45 -10.22 13.57
N ASP A 25 5.37 -9.75 12.33
CA ASP A 25 6.05 -8.51 11.90
C ASP A 25 5.43 -7.29 12.63
N PRO A 26 6.18 -6.59 13.51
CA PRO A 26 5.65 -5.45 14.25
C PRO A 26 5.58 -4.19 13.37
N GLN A 27 6.31 -4.15 12.25
CA GLN A 27 6.37 -2.97 11.39
C GLN A 27 5.38 -3.04 10.22
N LYS A 28 4.61 -4.12 10.08
CA LYS A 28 3.62 -4.27 9.00
C LYS A 28 2.21 -4.47 9.55
N PRO A 29 1.27 -3.54 9.29
CA PRO A 29 -0.14 -3.66 9.64
C PRO A 29 -0.88 -4.64 8.71
N VAL A 30 -0.44 -5.91 8.67
CA VAL A 30 -0.95 -6.90 7.71
C VAL A 30 -2.44 -7.14 7.86
N VAL A 31 -2.94 -7.22 9.09
CA VAL A 31 -4.37 -7.44 9.38
C VAL A 31 -5.23 -6.35 8.74
N SER A 32 -4.80 -5.09 8.82
CA SER A 32 -5.51 -3.95 8.24
C SER A 32 -5.52 -3.95 6.72
N VAL A 33 -4.48 -4.49 6.08
CA VAL A 33 -4.45 -4.67 4.62
C VAL A 33 -5.33 -5.84 4.21
N LEU A 34 -5.27 -6.98 4.89
CA LEU A 34 -6.12 -8.12 4.57
C LEU A 34 -7.61 -7.76 4.69
N LEU A 35 -7.99 -7.07 5.76
CA LEU A 35 -9.38 -6.70 6.04
C LEU A 35 -9.87 -5.48 5.24
N SER A 36 -9.07 -4.93 4.31
CA SER A 36 -9.59 -3.97 3.32
C SER A 36 -10.40 -4.65 2.21
N GLU A 37 -10.26 -5.97 2.05
CA GLU A 37 -10.94 -6.73 1.02
C GLU A 37 -12.20 -7.40 1.54
N GLU A 38 -13.32 -7.17 0.84
CA GLU A 38 -14.62 -7.70 1.24
C GLU A 38 -14.64 -9.24 1.30
N GLU A 39 -13.84 -9.91 0.47
CA GLU A 39 -13.70 -11.37 0.51
C GLU A 39 -13.01 -11.84 1.78
N ASN A 40 -11.90 -11.21 2.15
CA ASN A 40 -11.18 -11.51 3.38
C ASN A 40 -12.02 -11.19 4.63
N VAL A 41 -12.83 -10.11 4.61
CA VAL A 41 -13.77 -9.81 5.72
C VAL A 41 -14.83 -10.92 5.86
N ARG A 42 -15.39 -11.40 4.75
CA ARG A 42 -16.35 -12.52 4.77
C ARG A 42 -15.71 -13.80 5.28
N ASP A 43 -14.47 -14.08 4.85
CA ASP A 43 -13.73 -15.25 5.31
C ASP A 43 -13.39 -15.16 6.80
N PHE A 44 -12.84 -14.02 7.26
CA PHE A 44 -12.54 -13.75 8.66
C PHE A 44 -13.76 -13.96 9.55
N ARG A 45 -14.89 -13.34 9.19
CA ARG A 45 -16.16 -13.50 9.90
C ARG A 45 -16.58 -14.97 10.01
N ARG A 46 -16.46 -15.73 8.93
CA ARG A 46 -16.81 -17.15 8.89
C ARG A 46 -15.87 -18.01 9.73
N THR A 47 -14.57 -17.77 9.63
CA THR A 47 -13.52 -18.50 10.36
C THR A 47 -13.69 -18.34 11.86
N PHE A 48 -13.87 -17.11 12.33
CA PHE A 48 -13.99 -16.80 13.76
C PHE A 48 -15.45 -16.77 14.28
N ASN A 49 -16.41 -17.19 13.44
CA ASN A 49 -17.84 -17.25 13.76
C ASN A 49 -18.41 -15.94 14.34
N LEU A 50 -18.01 -14.79 13.79
CA LEU A 50 -18.42 -13.48 14.27
C LEU A 50 -19.78 -13.05 13.72
N ASP A 51 -20.54 -12.32 14.53
CA ASP A 51 -21.72 -11.62 14.06
C ASP A 51 -21.37 -10.30 13.32
N GLU A 52 -22.38 -9.61 12.78
CA GLU A 52 -22.16 -8.35 12.05
C GLU A 52 -21.65 -7.22 12.94
N GLY A 53 -22.08 -7.16 14.20
CA GLY A 53 -21.64 -6.15 15.16
C GLY A 53 -20.22 -6.39 15.65
N GLU A 54 -19.83 -7.65 15.87
CA GLU A 54 -18.46 -8.04 16.19
C GLU A 54 -17.52 -7.78 15.01
N THR A 55 -17.94 -8.13 13.79
CA THR A 55 -17.19 -7.81 12.57
C THR A 55 -16.99 -6.30 12.44
N GLU A 56 -18.03 -5.50 12.68
CA GLU A 56 -17.91 -4.04 12.61
C GLU A 56 -16.97 -3.46 13.68
N LYS A 57 -16.90 -4.05 14.88
CA LYS A 57 -15.91 -3.67 15.89
C LYS A 57 -14.48 -3.95 15.40
N VAL A 58 -14.24 -5.11 14.80
CA VAL A 58 -12.92 -5.45 14.20
C VAL A 58 -12.55 -4.44 13.12
N LEU A 59 -13.47 -4.13 12.19
CA LEU A 59 -13.23 -3.14 11.15
C LEU A 59 -13.01 -1.73 11.72
N SER A 60 -13.65 -1.39 12.84
CA SER A 60 -13.42 -0.12 13.53
C SER A 60 -12.02 -0.01 14.14
N ILE A 61 -11.47 -1.11 14.65
CA ILE A 61 -10.08 -1.18 15.15
C ILE A 61 -9.10 -0.98 13.99
N VAL A 62 -9.30 -1.69 12.88
CA VAL A 62 -8.49 -1.54 11.65
C VAL A 62 -8.51 -0.09 11.14
N ARG A 63 -9.68 0.55 11.10
CA ARG A 63 -9.78 1.96 10.69
C ARG A 63 -9.07 2.92 11.65
N ALA A 64 -9.09 2.63 12.95
CA ALA A 64 -8.35 3.41 13.95
C ALA A 64 -6.83 3.26 13.79
N GLU A 65 -6.34 2.05 13.49
CA GLU A 65 -4.93 1.84 13.14
C GLU A 65 -4.55 2.64 11.90
N ASN A 66 -5.34 2.54 10.82
CA ASN A 66 -5.11 3.30 9.59
C ASN A 66 -5.09 4.82 9.84
N GLU A 67 -5.96 5.35 10.72
CA GLU A 67 -5.94 6.77 11.12
C GLU A 67 -4.61 7.14 11.80
N ARG A 68 -4.16 6.31 12.75
CA ARG A 68 -2.91 6.53 13.49
C ARG A 68 -1.70 6.48 12.55
N LEU A 69 -1.58 5.45 11.71
CA LEU A 69 -0.48 5.30 10.77
C LEU A 69 -0.47 6.40 9.69
N ALA A 70 -1.64 6.86 9.24
CA ALA A 70 -1.72 8.01 8.34
C ALA A 70 -1.23 9.30 9.01
N GLY A 71 -1.48 9.46 10.32
CA GLY A 71 -0.94 10.55 11.13
C GLY A 71 0.59 10.52 11.20
N GLU A 72 1.17 9.36 11.54
CA GLU A 72 2.63 9.18 11.61
C GLU A 72 3.32 9.42 10.26
N HIS A 73 2.75 8.88 9.19
CA HIS A 73 3.25 9.14 7.84
C HIS A 73 3.17 10.65 7.52
N ALA A 74 2.09 11.34 7.87
CA ALA A 74 1.97 12.78 7.65
C ALA A 74 3.00 13.61 8.44
N GLU A 75 3.36 13.21 9.67
CA GLU A 75 4.45 13.86 10.42
C GLU A 75 5.80 13.63 9.73
N SER A 76 6.07 12.41 9.26
CA SER A 76 7.30 12.12 8.50
C SER A 76 7.38 12.93 7.19
N GLU A 77 6.26 13.15 6.50
CA GLU A 77 6.20 13.99 5.30
C GLU A 77 6.53 15.46 5.58
N LYS A 78 6.24 15.97 6.79
CA LYS A 78 6.68 17.31 7.18
C LYS A 78 8.20 17.40 7.28
N ILE A 79 8.87 16.33 7.74
CA ILE A 79 10.34 16.24 7.75
C ILE A 79 10.86 16.30 6.32
N VAL A 80 10.30 15.49 5.41
CA VAL A 80 10.67 15.49 3.98
C VAL A 80 10.47 16.89 3.37
N ALA A 81 9.31 17.51 3.58
CA ALA A 81 8.98 18.81 3.02
C ALA A 81 9.88 19.95 3.54
N ALA A 82 10.22 19.93 4.83
CA ALA A 82 11.12 20.91 5.45
C ALA A 82 12.57 20.78 4.96
N ASN A 83 12.97 19.60 4.49
CA ASN A 83 14.35 19.27 4.13
C ASN A 83 14.55 19.01 2.62
N ARG A 84 13.67 19.54 1.76
CA ARG A 84 13.67 19.32 0.30
C ARG A 84 14.96 19.61 -0.48
N LEU A 85 15.92 20.29 0.14
CA LEU A 85 17.23 20.64 -0.45
C LEU A 85 18.34 19.68 -0.03
N LEU A 86 18.09 18.84 0.97
CA LEU A 86 19.02 17.81 1.42
C LEU A 86 18.99 16.61 0.47
N SER A 87 20.03 15.81 0.55
CA SER A 87 20.08 14.50 -0.09
C SER A 87 19.06 13.54 0.54
N VAL A 88 18.73 12.48 -0.20
CA VAL A 88 17.85 11.41 0.28
C VAL A 88 18.40 10.75 1.55
N GLU A 89 19.72 10.55 1.61
CA GLU A 89 20.41 9.94 2.75
C GLU A 89 20.28 10.81 4.01
N GLU A 90 20.50 12.12 3.90
CA GLU A 90 20.34 13.04 5.03
C GLU A 90 18.88 13.14 5.52
N ILE A 91 17.90 13.01 4.62
CA ILE A 91 16.48 12.95 5.01
C ILE A 91 16.17 11.63 5.71
N SER A 92 16.71 10.52 5.20
CA SER A 92 16.60 9.19 5.82
C SER A 92 17.11 9.20 7.26
N ASP A 93 18.30 9.78 7.50
CA ASP A 93 18.86 9.88 8.86
C ASP A 93 17.96 10.68 9.81
N LYS A 94 17.31 11.75 9.31
CA LYS A 94 16.38 12.55 10.11
C LYS A 94 15.10 11.80 10.47
N ILE A 95 14.59 10.97 9.54
CA ILE A 95 13.41 10.14 9.79
C ILE A 95 13.77 9.01 10.76
N ALA A 96 14.92 8.36 10.59
CA ALA A 96 15.40 7.32 11.49
C ALA A 96 15.65 7.83 12.92
N ALA A 97 15.95 9.11 13.09
CA ALA A 97 16.08 9.76 14.38
C ALA A 97 14.74 10.17 15.04
N SER A 98 13.60 9.92 14.38
CA SER A 98 12.26 10.17 14.91
C SER A 98 11.64 8.91 15.53
N ASP A 99 10.55 9.07 16.27
CA ASP A 99 9.84 7.96 16.94
C ASP A 99 8.89 7.18 16.01
N TYR A 100 9.09 7.29 14.69
CA TYR A 100 8.21 6.71 13.67
C TYR A 100 8.08 5.19 13.81
N ASP A 101 9.20 4.45 13.83
CA ASP A 101 9.18 2.98 13.86
C ASP A 101 8.61 2.43 15.18
N GLU A 102 8.85 3.13 16.30
CA GLU A 102 8.30 2.77 17.61
C GLU A 102 6.79 2.97 17.64
N THR A 103 6.31 4.10 17.12
CA THR A 103 4.88 4.41 17.09
C THR A 103 4.11 3.47 16.18
N VAL A 104 4.70 3.08 15.04
CA VAL A 104 4.16 2.03 14.16
C VAL A 104 4.05 0.70 14.90
N SER A 105 5.13 0.24 15.53
CA SER A 105 5.17 -1.06 16.21
C SER A 105 4.16 -1.14 17.35
N SER A 106 4.01 -0.07 18.12
CA SER A 106 2.98 0.04 19.16
C SER A 106 1.57 -0.02 18.58
N ALA A 107 1.29 0.73 17.50
CA ALA A 107 -0.03 0.70 16.87
C ALA A 107 -0.41 -0.70 16.37
N VAL A 108 0.54 -1.37 15.70
CA VAL A 108 0.34 -2.72 15.15
C VAL A 108 0.12 -3.75 16.25
N GLY A 109 0.90 -3.69 17.33
CA GLY A 109 0.72 -4.58 18.49
C GLY A 109 -0.64 -4.39 19.15
N GLU A 110 -1.02 -3.14 19.45
CA GLU A 110 -2.30 -2.81 20.06
C GLU A 110 -3.50 -3.29 19.22
N THR A 111 -3.41 -3.18 17.89
CA THR A 111 -4.43 -3.69 16.97
C THR A 111 -4.57 -5.20 17.06
N LYS A 112 -3.46 -5.94 17.03
CA LYS A 112 -3.46 -7.41 17.11
C LYS A 112 -4.10 -7.87 18.43
N ASP A 113 -3.70 -7.25 19.55
CA ASP A 113 -4.24 -7.54 20.87
C ASP A 113 -5.75 -7.21 20.96
N ALA A 114 -6.17 -6.06 20.43
CA ALA A 114 -7.55 -5.63 20.46
C ALA A 114 -8.46 -6.54 19.61
N ILE A 115 -7.99 -7.00 18.44
CA ILE A 115 -8.72 -7.94 17.61
C ILE A 115 -8.80 -9.30 18.30
N ALA A 116 -7.69 -9.82 18.82
CA ALA A 116 -7.67 -11.10 19.54
C ALA A 116 -8.63 -11.11 20.74
N ALA A 117 -8.76 -9.99 21.45
CA ALA A 117 -9.70 -9.86 22.57
C ALA A 117 -11.18 -9.97 22.16
N LEU A 118 -11.52 -9.68 20.89
CA LEU A 118 -12.88 -9.84 20.33
C LEU A 118 -13.16 -11.26 19.83
N LEU A 119 -12.14 -12.09 19.64
CA LEU A 119 -12.32 -13.46 19.16
C LEU A 119 -12.76 -14.40 20.30
N PRO A 120 -13.51 -15.48 19.98
CA PRO A 120 -13.77 -16.56 20.92
C PRO A 120 -12.47 -17.09 21.52
N GLU A 121 -12.46 -17.40 22.82
CA GLU A 121 -11.24 -17.72 23.58
C GLU A 121 -10.47 -18.92 22.99
N ASP A 122 -11.18 -19.92 22.51
CA ASP A 122 -10.67 -21.13 21.85
C ASP A 122 -10.16 -20.91 20.42
N GLU A 123 -10.47 -19.77 19.82
CA GLU A 123 -10.12 -19.42 18.44
C GLU A 123 -8.97 -18.40 18.37
N ARG A 124 -8.56 -17.78 19.48
CA ARG A 124 -7.53 -16.73 19.51
C ARG A 124 -6.19 -17.16 18.92
N ASP A 125 -5.78 -18.39 19.21
CA ASP A 125 -4.51 -18.95 18.73
C ASP A 125 -4.51 -19.19 17.21
N GLN A 126 -5.69 -19.17 16.57
CA GLN A 126 -5.81 -19.35 15.12
C GLN A 126 -5.63 -18.04 14.34
N LEU A 127 -5.66 -16.87 15.01
CA LEU A 127 -5.51 -15.56 14.35
C LEU A 127 -4.19 -15.46 13.57
N ALA A 128 -3.07 -15.86 14.19
CA ALA A 128 -1.77 -15.81 13.54
C ALA A 128 -1.73 -16.68 12.28
N GLY A 129 -2.23 -17.92 12.38
CA GLY A 129 -2.29 -18.85 11.24
C GLY A 129 -3.18 -18.34 10.11
N TRP A 130 -4.35 -17.77 10.43
CA TRP A 130 -5.23 -17.17 9.41
C TRP A 130 -4.55 -16.00 8.70
N VAL A 131 -3.88 -15.12 9.44
CA VAL A 131 -3.16 -13.97 8.88
C VAL A 131 -2.04 -14.43 7.96
N ASP A 132 -1.21 -15.38 8.39
CA ASP A 132 -0.08 -15.87 7.59
C ASP A 132 -0.54 -16.59 6.31
N GLU A 133 -1.61 -17.40 6.39
CA GLU A 133 -2.17 -18.09 5.23
C GLU A 133 -2.77 -17.10 4.21
N ARG A 134 -3.57 -16.14 4.66
CA ARG A 134 -4.14 -15.10 3.78
C ARG A 134 -3.05 -14.19 3.22
N TRP A 135 -2.04 -13.86 4.01
CA TRP A 135 -0.91 -13.06 3.56
C TRP A 135 -0.16 -13.72 2.42
N GLN A 136 0.12 -15.03 2.50
CA GLN A 136 0.82 -15.73 1.44
C GLN A 136 0.02 -15.70 0.12
N ALA A 137 -1.31 -15.86 0.19
CA ALA A 137 -2.16 -15.75 -0.99
C ALA A 137 -2.12 -14.36 -1.63
N GLU A 138 -2.12 -13.29 -0.83
CA GLU A 138 -1.97 -11.91 -1.33
C GLU A 138 -0.59 -11.65 -1.96
N VAL A 139 0.49 -12.17 -1.36
CA VAL A 139 1.86 -12.07 -1.91
C VAL A 139 1.96 -12.75 -3.27
N ASP A 140 1.40 -13.95 -3.41
CA ASP A 140 1.38 -14.68 -4.67
C ASP A 140 0.61 -13.88 -5.74
N GLU A 141 -0.57 -13.36 -5.39
CA GLU A 141 -1.37 -12.54 -6.30
C GLU A 141 -0.66 -11.24 -6.72
N ALA A 142 0.04 -10.59 -5.78
CA ALA A 142 0.80 -9.36 -6.02
C ALA A 142 2.04 -9.60 -6.90
N SER A 143 2.66 -10.77 -6.77
CA SER A 143 3.85 -11.19 -7.53
C SER A 143 3.54 -11.52 -9.00
N GLU A 144 2.39 -12.14 -9.26
CA GLU A 144 1.98 -12.54 -10.61
C GLU A 144 1.32 -11.40 -11.42
N GLY A 145 0.69 -10.44 -10.75
CA GLY A 145 -0.23 -9.48 -11.36
C GLY A 145 0.35 -8.24 -12.07
N GLY A 146 1.67 -8.12 -12.24
CA GLY A 146 2.31 -6.86 -12.64
C GLY A 146 2.17 -6.44 -14.12
N SER A 147 1.90 -7.35 -15.05
CA SER A 147 1.85 -7.03 -16.49
C SER A 147 0.57 -7.44 -17.22
N ASP A 148 -0.11 -8.51 -16.80
CA ASP A 148 -1.29 -9.07 -17.50
C ASP A 148 -2.61 -8.36 -17.17
N ARG A 149 -2.60 -7.54 -16.12
CA ARG A 149 -3.77 -6.83 -15.58
C ARG A 149 -4.16 -5.56 -16.33
N MET A 150 -3.35 -5.20 -17.33
CA MET A 150 -3.66 -4.13 -18.28
C MET A 150 -4.99 -4.34 -19.02
N VAL A 151 -6.11 -3.80 -18.53
CA VAL A 151 -7.40 -3.89 -19.23
C VAL A 151 -7.30 -3.20 -20.59
N GLU A 152 -7.29 -3.99 -21.68
CA GLU A 152 -7.34 -3.54 -23.06
C GLU A 152 -8.79 -3.34 -23.50
N ASP A 153 -9.21 -2.08 -23.56
CA ASP A 153 -10.41 -1.73 -24.28
C ASP A 153 -10.03 -1.47 -25.74
N ARG A 154 -10.39 -2.42 -26.61
CA ARG A 154 -10.00 -2.46 -28.04
C ARG A 154 -10.37 -1.13 -28.72
N GLY A 155 -9.34 -0.33 -29.00
CA GLY A 155 -9.44 0.92 -29.78
C GLY A 155 -8.86 2.16 -29.08
N GLY A 156 -7.54 2.33 -29.12
CA GLY A 156 -6.86 3.62 -28.92
C GLY A 156 -7.16 4.38 -27.61
N ARG A 157 -7.33 3.68 -26.48
CA ARG A 157 -7.73 4.28 -25.19
C ARG A 157 -6.58 4.44 -24.20
N THR A 158 -6.76 5.44 -23.34
CA THR A 158 -5.89 5.89 -22.25
C THR A 158 -5.57 4.78 -21.27
N LEU A 159 -4.36 4.78 -20.68
CA LEU A 159 -3.94 3.76 -19.72
C LEU A 159 -4.88 3.67 -18.51
N VAL A 160 -5.23 2.45 -18.12
CA VAL A 160 -5.81 2.10 -16.82
C VAL A 160 -4.83 1.16 -16.13
N CYS A 161 -4.49 1.49 -14.89
CA CYS A 161 -3.86 0.56 -13.96
C CYS A 161 -4.95 0.11 -12.99
N ASP A 162 -5.29 -1.16 -13.04
CA ASP A 162 -6.18 -1.84 -12.11
C ASP A 162 -5.42 -2.28 -10.86
N ARG A 163 -6.18 -2.65 -9.81
CA ARG A 163 -5.64 -3.06 -8.51
C ARG A 163 -4.52 -2.15 -8.01
N ILE A 164 -4.83 -0.86 -7.92
CA ILE A 164 -3.99 0.09 -7.19
C ILE A 164 -4.56 0.24 -5.79
N PHE A 165 -3.75 0.01 -4.76
CA PHE A 165 -4.21 0.14 -3.38
C PHE A 165 -4.41 1.63 -3.05
N ALA A 166 -5.63 1.98 -2.63
CA ALA A 166 -5.99 3.33 -2.25
C ALA A 166 -6.04 3.46 -0.74
N THR A 167 -5.33 4.46 -0.20
CA THR A 167 -5.44 4.84 1.22
C THR A 167 -6.01 6.24 1.38
N GLN A 168 -6.07 6.74 2.61
CA GLN A 168 -6.62 8.05 2.91
C GLN A 168 -5.65 8.96 3.64
N TYR A 169 -5.70 10.25 3.32
CA TYR A 169 -4.85 11.28 3.94
C TYR A 169 -5.59 12.60 4.16
N ASN A 170 -5.02 13.42 5.03
CA ASN A 170 -5.51 14.78 5.29
C ASN A 170 -4.96 15.74 4.23
N GLY A 171 -5.73 15.92 3.15
CA GLY A 171 -5.37 16.81 2.04
C GLY A 171 -5.62 18.30 2.30
N TYR A 172 -5.09 19.15 1.41
CA TYR A 172 -5.29 20.61 1.45
C TYR A 172 -6.71 21.02 1.12
N THR A 173 -7.36 20.27 0.21
CA THR A 173 -8.75 20.50 -0.14
C THR A 173 -9.59 19.29 0.18
N ARG A 174 -10.90 19.50 0.31
CA ARG A 174 -11.82 18.44 0.69
C ARG A 174 -11.92 17.32 -0.34
N PHE A 175 -11.61 17.57 -1.62
CA PHE A 175 -11.77 16.59 -2.70
C PHE A 175 -10.56 16.63 -3.65
N GLU A 176 -9.55 15.86 -3.29
CA GLU A 176 -8.32 15.67 -4.03
C GLU A 176 -7.74 14.27 -3.78
N ALA A 177 -6.70 13.95 -4.56
CA ALA A 177 -5.90 12.74 -4.42
C ALA A 177 -4.40 13.08 -4.50
N ALA A 178 -3.56 12.16 -4.04
CA ALA A 178 -2.12 12.19 -4.21
C ALA A 178 -1.68 11.03 -5.11
N LEU A 179 -0.65 11.28 -5.93
CA LEU A 179 0.06 10.24 -6.68
C LEU A 179 1.57 10.40 -6.47
N PRO A 180 2.36 9.31 -6.51
CA PRO A 180 3.72 9.30 -5.99
C PRO A 180 4.77 9.93 -6.93
N HIS A 181 4.42 11.03 -7.61
CA HIS A 181 5.32 11.75 -8.49
C HIS A 181 5.14 13.27 -8.41
N ARG A 182 6.20 13.97 -7.97
CA ARG A 182 6.23 15.43 -7.77
C ARG A 182 5.87 16.26 -9.00
N GLY A 183 6.11 15.72 -10.19
CA GLY A 183 5.73 16.36 -11.46
C GLY A 183 4.22 16.55 -11.65
N LEU A 184 3.37 15.85 -10.89
CA LEU A 184 1.92 16.05 -10.93
C LEU A 184 1.49 17.26 -10.10
N LYS A 185 1.94 17.33 -8.83
CA LYS A 185 1.63 18.43 -7.88
C LYS A 185 2.14 19.79 -8.35
N PHE A 186 3.40 19.86 -8.75
CA PHE A 186 4.03 21.12 -9.16
C PHE A 186 3.86 21.41 -10.65
N GLY A 187 3.10 20.57 -11.36
CA GLY A 187 2.88 20.65 -12.80
C GLY A 187 1.41 20.80 -13.13
N SER A 188 0.87 19.81 -13.85
CA SER A 188 -0.43 19.91 -14.52
C SER A 188 -1.65 19.73 -13.60
N ASN A 189 -1.47 19.23 -12.37
CA ASN A 189 -2.55 18.91 -11.44
C ASN A 189 -3.77 18.25 -12.12
N PRO A 190 -3.54 17.13 -12.82
CA PRO A 190 -4.55 16.59 -13.70
C PRO A 190 -5.70 15.97 -12.92
N GLU A 191 -6.83 15.84 -13.60
CA GLU A 191 -7.95 15.05 -13.11
C GLU A 191 -7.72 13.56 -13.43
N VAL A 192 -7.84 12.72 -12.42
CA VAL A 192 -7.58 11.27 -12.51
C VAL A 192 -8.87 10.53 -12.23
N PRO A 193 -9.50 9.89 -13.22
CA PRO A 193 -10.63 9.01 -12.96
C PRO A 193 -10.18 7.81 -12.13
N ILE A 194 -10.87 7.57 -11.02
CA ILE A 194 -10.65 6.43 -10.13
C ILE A 194 -11.98 5.69 -9.96
N LYS A 195 -11.96 4.36 -10.03
CA LYS A 195 -13.16 3.52 -10.00
C LYS A 195 -13.03 2.41 -8.96
N ARG A 196 -14.12 2.14 -8.23
CA ARG A 196 -14.31 0.99 -7.34
C ARG A 196 -15.69 0.39 -7.62
N GLY A 197 -15.74 -0.83 -8.15
CA GLY A 197 -16.99 -1.48 -8.56
C GLY A 197 -17.81 -0.60 -9.52
N LYS A 198 -19.03 -0.21 -9.11
CA LYS A 198 -19.91 0.66 -9.90
C LYS A 198 -19.71 2.16 -9.65
N ARG A 199 -18.90 2.53 -8.64
CA ARG A 199 -18.67 3.92 -8.24
C ARG A 199 -17.42 4.45 -8.94
N SER A 200 -17.44 5.74 -9.29
CA SER A 200 -16.27 6.42 -9.85
C SER A 200 -16.19 7.86 -9.40
N ILE A 201 -14.97 8.36 -9.27
CA ILE A 201 -14.65 9.74 -8.93
C ILE A 201 -13.62 10.29 -9.92
N ARG A 202 -13.43 11.60 -9.90
CA ARG A 202 -12.42 12.27 -10.71
C ARG A 202 -11.74 13.41 -9.92
N PRO A 203 -10.96 13.08 -8.87
CA PRO A 203 -10.23 14.07 -8.10
C PRO A 203 -9.12 14.71 -8.93
N ARG A 204 -8.71 15.92 -8.54
CA ARG A 204 -7.45 16.51 -8.97
C ARG A 204 -6.32 15.97 -8.13
N ILE A 205 -5.17 15.75 -8.76
CA ILE A 205 -3.93 15.47 -8.05
C ILE A 205 -3.38 16.78 -7.52
N LYS A 206 -3.27 16.89 -6.19
CA LYS A 206 -2.78 18.10 -5.50
C LYS A 206 -1.68 17.81 -4.49
N GLU A 207 -1.44 16.54 -4.20
CA GLU A 207 -0.31 16.11 -3.40
C GLU A 207 0.60 15.09 -4.11
N VAL A 208 1.79 14.95 -3.55
CA VAL A 208 2.77 13.91 -3.88
C VAL A 208 2.72 12.84 -2.78
N GLY A 209 2.75 11.59 -3.18
CA GLY A 209 2.58 10.43 -2.31
C GLY A 209 1.53 9.48 -2.90
N PRO A 210 1.40 8.25 -2.42
CA PRO A 210 1.96 7.72 -1.17
C PRO A 210 3.43 7.30 -1.26
N TRP A 211 4.14 7.34 -0.12
CA TRP A 211 5.52 6.85 0.12
C TRP A 211 6.66 7.50 -0.66
N ASN A 212 6.47 7.75 -1.95
CA ASN A 212 7.51 8.18 -2.88
C ASN A 212 7.14 9.48 -3.59
N THR A 213 8.16 10.20 -4.06
CA THR A 213 8.02 11.43 -4.84
C THR A 213 8.53 11.33 -6.27
N TYR A 214 9.21 10.23 -6.62
CA TYR A 214 9.71 9.95 -7.97
C TYR A 214 9.18 8.65 -8.59
N ASP A 215 8.08 8.12 -8.08
CA ASP A 215 7.42 6.95 -8.64
C ASP A 215 6.23 7.30 -9.57
N ASN A 216 6.51 7.40 -10.87
CA ASN A 216 5.49 7.49 -11.92
C ASN A 216 5.19 6.10 -12.51
N TYR A 217 4.72 5.16 -11.68
CA TYR A 217 4.49 3.76 -12.03
C TYR A 217 3.59 3.54 -13.27
N TRP A 218 2.77 4.51 -13.67
CA TRP A 218 1.97 4.49 -14.90
C TRP A 218 2.79 4.67 -16.19
N GLN A 219 4.05 5.05 -16.10
CA GLN A 219 4.94 5.19 -17.26
C GLN A 219 5.54 3.85 -17.69
N THR A 220 5.95 3.77 -18.95
CA THR A 220 6.78 2.64 -19.41
C THR A 220 8.14 2.68 -18.72
N ARG A 221 8.82 1.53 -18.63
CA ARG A 221 10.18 1.40 -18.05
C ARG A 221 11.17 2.45 -18.55
N LYS A 222 11.08 2.86 -19.83
CA LYS A 222 11.97 3.90 -20.41
C LYS A 222 11.70 5.31 -19.88
N LYS A 223 10.46 5.58 -19.45
CA LYS A 223 9.98 6.90 -19.01
C LYS A 223 9.74 7.00 -17.49
N ARG A 224 9.79 5.88 -16.76
CA ARG A 224 9.71 5.87 -15.30
C ARG A 224 10.94 6.59 -14.72
N THR A 225 10.75 7.46 -13.73
CA THR A 225 11.80 8.31 -13.16
C THR A 225 12.72 7.48 -12.28
N MET A 226 12.17 6.81 -11.27
CA MET A 226 12.83 5.77 -10.46
C MET A 226 12.27 4.37 -10.74
N TRP A 227 12.81 3.35 -10.06
CA TRP A 227 12.25 1.99 -10.02
C TRP A 227 12.00 1.37 -11.40
N LYS A 228 12.88 1.67 -12.36
CA LYS A 228 12.73 1.32 -13.78
C LYS A 228 12.65 -0.19 -14.02
N ASN A 229 13.12 -1.02 -13.09
CA ASN A 229 13.03 -2.47 -13.19
C ASN A 229 11.65 -3.02 -12.81
N LEU A 230 10.81 -2.27 -12.12
CA LEU A 230 9.45 -2.68 -11.80
C LEU A 230 8.55 -2.61 -13.05
N PRO A 231 7.57 -3.52 -13.17
CA PRO A 231 6.55 -3.45 -14.21
C PRO A 231 5.79 -2.11 -14.22
N ARG A 232 5.25 -1.76 -15.38
CA ARG A 232 4.31 -0.63 -15.48
C ARG A 232 3.03 -0.99 -14.75
N CYS A 233 2.38 -0.01 -14.13
CA CYS A 233 1.23 -0.21 -13.24
C CYS A 233 1.57 -0.95 -11.93
N LYS A 234 2.85 -1.09 -11.58
CA LYS A 234 3.29 -1.58 -10.27
C LYS A 234 3.91 -0.42 -9.46
N PRO A 235 3.18 0.20 -8.53
CA PRO A 235 3.74 1.12 -7.54
C PRO A 235 4.93 0.49 -6.83
N GLU A 236 5.92 1.29 -6.49
CA GLU A 236 7.07 0.79 -5.75
C GLU A 236 6.69 0.38 -4.33
N ALA A 237 5.82 1.14 -3.65
CA ALA A 237 5.33 0.79 -2.33
C ALA A 237 4.64 -0.59 -2.30
N GLU A 238 3.88 -0.93 -3.34
CA GLU A 238 3.30 -2.28 -3.48
C GLU A 238 4.40 -3.35 -3.57
N ALA A 239 5.43 -3.12 -4.39
CA ALA A 239 6.54 -4.06 -4.52
C ALA A 239 7.37 -4.17 -3.23
N ALA A 240 7.57 -3.06 -2.51
CA ALA A 240 8.27 -3.03 -1.24
C ALA A 240 7.49 -3.80 -0.16
N TYR A 241 6.18 -3.59 -0.10
CA TYR A 241 5.32 -4.19 0.90
C TYR A 241 5.25 -5.72 0.78
N TYR A 242 5.00 -6.23 -0.43
CA TYR A 242 4.82 -7.67 -0.68
C TYR A 242 6.11 -8.43 -0.96
N ASN A 243 7.03 -7.83 -1.72
CA ASN A 243 8.18 -8.56 -2.30
C ASN A 243 9.52 -8.14 -1.71
N ASP A 244 9.49 -7.41 -0.59
CA ASP A 244 10.67 -6.83 0.07
C ASP A 244 11.56 -6.03 -0.90
N TYR A 245 10.96 -5.48 -1.97
CA TYR A 245 11.67 -4.63 -2.90
C TYR A 245 12.28 -3.44 -2.14
N ASN A 246 13.52 -3.08 -2.47
CA ASN A 246 14.26 -2.07 -1.72
C ASN A 246 14.34 -2.35 -0.20
N ASN A 247 14.38 -3.63 0.20
CA ASN A 247 14.33 -4.08 1.60
C ASN A 247 13.02 -3.68 2.33
N GLY A 248 11.94 -3.57 1.56
CA GLY A 248 10.63 -3.15 2.03
C GLY A 248 10.56 -1.68 2.41
N LYS A 249 11.43 -0.84 1.84
CA LYS A 249 11.54 0.58 2.17
C LYS A 249 11.20 1.47 0.98
N ASP A 250 10.71 2.67 1.26
CA ASP A 250 10.49 3.70 0.24
C ASP A 250 11.79 4.43 -0.15
N GLU A 251 11.68 5.44 -1.01
CA GLU A 251 12.83 6.24 -1.45
C GLU A 251 13.56 6.97 -0.30
N PHE A 252 12.93 7.17 0.86
CA PHE A 252 13.51 7.84 2.03
C PHE A 252 13.97 6.86 3.12
N GLY A 253 13.91 5.55 2.87
CA GLY A 253 14.33 4.53 3.81
C GLY A 253 13.31 4.19 4.89
N ARG A 254 12.09 4.76 4.84
CA ARG A 254 10.98 4.37 5.74
C ARG A 254 10.52 2.98 5.38
N LYS A 255 10.17 2.16 6.39
CA LYS A 255 9.45 0.91 6.13
C LYS A 255 8.08 1.24 5.52
N VAL A 256 7.79 0.64 4.37
CA VAL A 256 6.49 0.79 3.71
C VAL A 256 5.46 0.01 4.52
N LEU A 257 4.44 0.72 5.02
CA LEU A 257 3.42 0.14 5.90
C LEU A 257 2.19 -0.38 5.16
N ASN A 258 2.00 0.02 3.89
CA ASN A 258 0.91 -0.46 3.07
C ASN A 258 1.28 -0.37 1.57
N PRO A 259 0.61 -1.12 0.68
CA PRO A 259 0.98 -1.18 -0.73
C PRO A 259 0.42 0.01 -1.55
N ALA A 260 0.21 1.17 -0.91
CA ALA A 260 -0.51 2.28 -1.51
C ALA A 260 0.12 2.77 -2.81
N GLY A 261 -0.70 2.96 -3.83
CA GLY A 261 -0.32 3.65 -5.07
C GLY A 261 -1.07 4.96 -5.31
N VAL A 262 -2.10 5.25 -4.52
CA VAL A 262 -2.87 6.49 -4.56
C VAL A 262 -3.43 6.80 -3.17
N ASP A 263 -3.38 8.08 -2.77
CA ASP A 263 -4.07 8.51 -1.54
C ASP A 263 -5.26 9.40 -1.87
N LEU A 264 -6.34 9.20 -1.13
CA LEU A 264 -7.60 9.91 -1.30
C LEU A 264 -7.90 10.76 -0.08
N THR A 265 -8.43 11.95 -0.29
CA THR A 265 -9.07 12.66 0.83
C THR A 265 -10.33 11.93 1.30
N PRO A 266 -10.72 12.02 2.58
CA PRO A 266 -11.89 11.30 3.10
C PRO A 266 -13.19 11.53 2.32
N VAL A 267 -13.42 12.73 1.78
CA VAL A 267 -14.61 12.98 0.94
C VAL A 267 -14.51 12.28 -0.41
N ALA A 268 -13.31 12.17 -0.99
CA ALA A 268 -13.08 11.42 -2.22
C ALA A 268 -13.32 9.92 -1.99
N ALA A 269 -12.76 9.36 -0.92
CA ALA A 269 -12.97 7.98 -0.51
C ALA A 269 -14.46 7.65 -0.27
N ARG A 270 -15.18 8.52 0.48
CA ARG A 270 -16.61 8.37 0.70
C ARG A 270 -17.45 8.34 -0.58
N LYS A 271 -17.07 9.12 -1.60
CA LYS A 271 -17.75 9.06 -2.91
C LYS A 271 -17.48 7.75 -3.66
N LEU A 272 -16.40 7.03 -3.35
CA LEU A 272 -16.15 5.66 -3.77
C LEU A 272 -16.81 4.60 -2.86
N GLY A 273 -17.49 5.04 -1.80
CA GLY A 273 -18.17 4.14 -0.86
C GLY A 273 -17.28 3.52 0.19
N LEU A 274 -16.22 4.23 0.57
CA LEU A 274 -15.36 3.88 1.68
C LEU A 274 -15.69 4.77 2.88
N ASP A 275 -15.67 4.19 4.07
CA ASP A 275 -15.69 4.93 5.32
C ASP A 275 -14.35 5.63 5.58
N ARG A 276 -14.29 6.46 6.62
CA ARG A 276 -13.08 7.22 6.96
C ARG A 276 -11.96 6.23 7.35
N TYR A 277 -10.80 6.35 6.70
CA TYR A 277 -9.64 5.44 6.85
C TYR A 277 -9.91 3.96 6.53
N GLU A 278 -10.96 3.69 5.75
CA GLU A 278 -11.11 2.43 5.03
C GLU A 278 -10.29 2.48 3.73
N ASN A 279 -9.46 1.45 3.51
CA ASN A 279 -8.63 1.30 2.32
C ASN A 279 -9.32 0.36 1.33
N ALA A 280 -8.91 0.37 0.05
CA ALA A 280 -9.41 -0.59 -0.93
C ALA A 280 -8.54 -0.64 -2.19
N TRP A 281 -8.59 -1.74 -2.93
CA TRP A 281 -8.12 -1.76 -4.32
C TRP A 281 -9.05 -0.98 -5.26
N VAL A 282 -8.48 -0.19 -6.17
CA VAL A 282 -9.20 0.63 -7.15
C VAL A 282 -8.55 0.57 -8.53
N ASP A 283 -9.32 0.95 -9.56
CA ASP A 283 -8.78 1.20 -10.90
C ASP A 283 -8.45 2.68 -11.06
N VAL A 284 -7.22 2.99 -11.50
CA VAL A 284 -6.73 4.35 -11.74
C VAL A 284 -6.49 4.56 -13.22
N ARG A 285 -7.20 5.52 -13.82
CA ARG A 285 -7.08 5.87 -15.23
C ARG A 285 -6.20 7.10 -15.41
N PHE A 286 -5.23 7.01 -16.33
CA PHE A 286 -4.29 8.08 -16.66
C PHE A 286 -4.62 8.66 -18.05
N PRO A 287 -5.51 9.66 -18.15
CA PRO A 287 -6.04 10.12 -19.43
C PRO A 287 -5.00 10.78 -20.35
N TRP A 288 -3.89 11.26 -19.80
CA TRP A 288 -2.79 11.86 -20.57
C TRP A 288 -1.77 10.83 -21.08
N ILE A 289 -1.95 9.55 -20.75
CA ILE A 289 -1.05 8.49 -21.17
C ILE A 289 -1.73 7.65 -22.26
N ARG A 290 -1.12 7.66 -23.45
CA ARG A 290 -1.52 6.79 -24.56
C ARG A 290 -0.81 5.44 -24.43
N ARG A 291 -1.53 4.35 -24.74
CA ARG A 291 -0.95 3.02 -24.90
C ARG A 291 -0.25 2.94 -26.25
#